data_AF-A0A494VVR5-F1
#
_entry.id   AF-A0A494VVR5-F1
#
_cell.length_a   1.000
_cell.length_b   1.000
_cell.length_c   1.000
_cell.angle_alpha   90.00
_cell.angle_beta   90.00
_cell.angle_gamma   90.00
#
_symmetry.space_group_name_H-M   'P 1'
#
loop_
_entity.id
_entity.type
_entity.pdbx_description
1 polymer ?
#
loop_
_entity_poly.entity_id
_entity_poly.type
_entity_poly.pdbx_seq_one_letter_code
_entity_poly.pdbx_strand_id
1 'polypeptide(L)'
;MKHYGLTGFPLSHSFSKKFFTEKFEAEGITDCRYDLYPIEHIKDLQDLLDEHPDIKGLNVTIPHKINVLPYLDWIEHDARTAGAVNCIRVTAESPIEAAFSGEIGVKDHDFRLEGYNTDIYGFEQSLKPLIGDGNDDALVLGDGGAAKAVKCVLENLGISYKVVTRKPTHQPDNILFKDLKPHHIMHHKIIINTTPLGTYPNVDECPPIPYDYIEDGHVLYDLIYNPEETMFLREGRLRGAVTKNGYEMLVLQAEKSWEIWTSKEKHP
;
A
#
# COMPACT_ATOMS: atom_id res chain seq x y z
N MET A 1 -4.02 18.50 21.21
CA MET A 1 -3.76 18.40 19.76
C MET A 1 -3.85 16.92 19.41
N LYS A 2 -4.47 16.53 18.31
CA LYS A 2 -4.52 15.13 17.87
C LYS A 2 -3.25 14.82 17.09
N HIS A 3 -2.59 13.72 17.41
CA HIS A 3 -1.36 13.34 16.73
C HIS A 3 -1.61 12.21 15.75
N TYR A 4 -1.01 12.33 14.58
CA TYR A 4 -0.96 11.32 13.54
C TYR A 4 0.50 11.11 13.15
N GLY A 5 0.81 10.01 12.49
CA GLY A 5 2.17 9.86 11.99
C GLY A 5 2.44 8.63 11.17
N LEU A 6 3.71 8.50 10.80
CA LEU A 6 4.24 7.35 10.10
C LEU A 6 5.18 6.59 11.04
N THR A 7 4.96 5.29 11.18
CA THR A 7 5.87 4.37 11.88
C THR A 7 6.49 3.34 10.93
N GLY A 8 7.74 2.95 11.19
CA GLY A 8 8.60 2.21 10.26
C GLY A 8 10.07 2.39 10.59
N PHE A 9 10.96 1.70 9.87
CA PHE A 9 12.41 1.94 10.01
C PHE A 9 13.22 1.52 8.77
N PRO A 10 14.23 2.31 8.38
CA PRO A 10 14.47 3.70 8.79
C PRO A 10 13.41 4.65 8.20
N LEU A 11 13.08 5.73 8.91
CA LEU A 11 12.27 6.82 8.36
C LEU A 11 13.19 7.99 7.99
N SER A 12 13.25 8.31 6.70
CA SER A 12 14.00 9.47 6.20
C SER A 12 13.03 10.49 5.58
N HIS A 13 13.22 10.88 4.32
CA HIS A 13 12.25 11.68 3.59
C HIS A 13 10.94 10.90 3.45
N SER A 14 9.83 11.48 3.92
CA SER A 14 8.51 10.85 3.91
C SER A 14 7.53 11.70 3.12
N PHE A 15 6.99 11.11 2.05
CA PHE A 15 5.86 11.67 1.31
C PHE A 15 4.70 12.00 2.26
N SER A 16 4.30 11.05 3.13
CA SER A 16 3.13 11.22 4.01
C SER A 16 3.28 12.41 4.95
N LYS A 17 4.46 12.61 5.55
CA LYS A 17 4.67 13.77 6.44
C LYS A 17 4.51 15.09 5.71
N LYS A 18 5.07 15.21 4.50
CA LYS A 18 4.91 16.40 3.66
C LYS A 18 3.44 16.60 3.29
N PHE A 19 2.80 15.55 2.77
CA PHE A 19 1.40 15.56 2.33
C PHE A 19 0.46 16.04 3.43
N PHE A 20 0.51 15.44 4.62
CA PHE A 20 -0.38 15.82 5.72
C PHE A 20 -0.08 17.20 6.29
N THR A 21 1.20 17.62 6.31
CA THR A 21 1.54 19.00 6.73
C THR A 21 0.90 20.02 5.80
N GLU A 22 1.04 19.82 4.48
CA GLU A 22 0.46 20.70 3.47
C GLU A 22 -1.07 20.66 3.48
N LYS A 23 -1.67 19.48 3.65
CA LYS A 23 -3.12 19.32 3.78
C LYS A 23 -3.67 20.09 4.98
N PHE A 24 -3.08 19.92 6.16
CA PHE A 24 -3.57 20.58 7.37
C PHE A 24 -3.47 22.11 7.27
N GLU A 25 -2.41 22.63 6.66
CA GLU A 25 -2.27 24.06 6.39
C GLU A 25 -3.31 24.55 5.38
N ALA A 26 -3.47 23.85 4.25
CA ALA A 26 -4.40 24.23 3.18
C ALA A 26 -5.87 24.19 3.61
N GLU A 27 -6.25 23.22 4.46
CA GLU A 27 -7.63 23.04 4.93
C GLU A 27 -7.91 23.77 6.26
N GLY A 28 -6.91 24.45 6.85
CA GLY A 28 -7.07 25.16 8.11
C GLY A 28 -7.29 24.24 9.32
N ILE A 29 -6.77 23.01 9.27
CA ILE A 29 -6.86 22.03 10.36
C ILE A 29 -5.77 22.34 11.39
N THR A 30 -6.13 23.10 12.42
CA THR A 30 -5.16 23.60 13.43
C THR A 30 -5.01 22.71 14.66
N ASP A 31 -5.89 21.70 14.83
CA ASP A 31 -5.89 20.82 16.01
C ASP A 31 -5.20 19.47 15.76
N CYS A 32 -4.51 19.31 14.63
CA CYS A 32 -3.87 18.06 14.20
C CYS A 32 -2.41 18.27 13.79
N ARG A 33 -1.57 17.24 13.95
CA ARG A 33 -0.18 17.22 13.47
C ARG A 33 0.19 15.82 12.95
N TYR A 34 1.09 15.77 11.96
CA TYR A 34 1.62 14.52 11.42
C TYR A 34 3.14 14.44 11.57
N ASP A 35 3.65 13.41 12.24
CA ASP A 35 5.08 13.22 12.50
C ASP A 35 5.62 11.84 12.10
N LEU A 36 6.94 11.69 12.24
CA LEU A 36 7.63 10.42 12.04
C LEU A 36 7.93 9.81 13.41
N TYR A 37 7.55 8.55 13.57
CA TYR A 37 7.74 7.75 14.78
C TYR A 37 8.56 6.51 14.43
N PRO A 38 9.89 6.66 14.25
CA PRO A 38 10.74 5.54 13.86
C PRO A 38 10.81 4.50 14.98
N ILE A 39 10.47 3.25 14.68
CA ILE A 39 10.62 2.11 15.59
C ILE A 39 11.40 1.03 14.85
N GLU A 40 12.49 0.53 15.43
CA GLU A 40 13.30 -0.51 14.77
C GLU A 40 12.65 -1.89 14.89
N HIS A 41 11.91 -2.12 15.97
CA HIS A 41 11.21 -3.37 16.23
C HIS A 41 9.72 -3.12 16.47
N ILE A 42 8.88 -3.99 15.92
CA ILE A 42 7.43 -3.82 16.05
C ILE A 42 6.92 -3.93 17.50
N LYS A 43 7.66 -4.65 18.34
CA LYS A 43 7.37 -4.75 19.78
C LYS A 43 7.39 -3.39 20.48
N ASP A 44 8.09 -2.40 19.91
CA ASP A 44 8.23 -1.05 20.46
C ASP A 44 6.99 -0.17 20.13
N LEU A 45 6.01 -0.69 19.35
CA LEU A 45 4.76 0.03 19.02
C LEU A 45 3.95 0.36 20.27
N GLN A 46 3.94 -0.54 21.25
CA GLN A 46 3.18 -0.35 22.48
C GLN A 46 3.80 0.77 23.33
N ASP A 47 5.11 0.72 23.53
CA ASP A 47 5.86 1.77 24.24
C ASP A 47 5.66 3.14 23.57
N LEU A 48 5.66 3.19 22.23
CA LEU A 48 5.36 4.41 21.46
C LEU A 48 3.98 4.99 21.77
N LEU A 49 2.96 4.13 21.86
CA LEU A 49 1.58 4.56 22.12
C LEU A 49 1.38 4.96 23.58
N ASP A 50 2.08 4.31 24.52
CA ASP A 50 2.10 4.68 25.93
C ASP A 50 2.80 6.04 26.15
N GLU A 51 3.90 6.32 25.43
CA GLU A 51 4.61 7.60 25.46
C GLU A 51 3.83 8.76 24.78
N HIS A 52 2.96 8.43 23.83
CA HIS A 52 2.19 9.39 23.03
C HIS A 52 0.68 9.06 23.02
N PRO A 53 -0.03 9.22 24.15
CA PRO A 53 -1.45 8.86 24.29
C PRO A 53 -2.40 9.74 23.43
N ASP A 54 -1.88 10.83 22.87
CA ASP A 54 -2.58 11.73 21.96
C ASP A 54 -2.53 11.28 20.49
N ILE A 55 -1.78 10.21 20.17
CA ILE A 55 -1.84 9.55 18.86
C ILE A 55 -3.26 9.02 18.62
N LYS A 56 -3.81 9.35 17.46
CA LYS A 56 -5.13 8.90 16.97
C LYS A 56 -5.04 8.04 15.72
N GLY A 57 -3.89 8.02 15.06
CA GLY A 57 -3.68 7.18 13.90
C GLY A 57 -2.23 7.12 13.46
N LEU A 58 -1.84 5.98 12.92
CA LEU A 58 -0.49 5.75 12.40
C LEU A 58 -0.59 5.11 11.02
N ASN A 59 0.11 5.66 10.03
CA ASN A 59 0.52 4.86 8.90
C ASN A 59 1.68 3.94 9.31
N VAL A 60 1.70 2.72 8.78
CA VAL A 60 2.75 1.73 8.99
C VAL A 60 3.46 1.50 7.66
N THR A 61 4.79 1.59 7.66
CA THR A 61 5.61 1.29 6.47
C THR A 61 6.62 0.18 6.77
N ILE A 62 7.51 -0.08 5.82
CA ILE A 62 8.57 -1.08 5.92
C ILE A 62 9.38 -0.85 7.22
N PRO A 63 9.75 -1.92 7.93
CA PRO A 63 9.48 -3.34 7.64
C PRO A 63 8.18 -3.86 8.29
N HIS A 64 7.34 -2.98 8.85
CA HIS A 64 6.36 -3.34 9.87
C HIS A 64 4.96 -3.72 9.38
N LYS A 65 4.68 -3.55 8.08
CA LYS A 65 3.33 -3.80 7.53
C LYS A 65 2.78 -5.21 7.79
N ILE A 66 3.64 -6.21 7.97
CA ILE A 66 3.23 -7.61 8.23
C ILE A 66 3.30 -7.95 9.72
N ASN A 67 4.39 -7.57 10.39
CA ASN A 67 4.62 -7.98 11.78
C ASN A 67 3.80 -7.18 12.79
N VAL A 68 3.07 -6.14 12.34
CA VAL A 68 2.09 -5.42 13.17
C VAL A 68 0.80 -6.19 13.38
N LEU A 69 0.45 -7.13 12.49
CA LEU A 69 -0.82 -7.87 12.54
C LEU A 69 -1.15 -8.49 13.92
N PRO A 70 -0.19 -9.10 14.66
CA PRO A 70 -0.46 -9.69 15.97
C PRO A 70 -0.75 -8.67 17.10
N TYR A 71 -0.51 -7.38 16.85
CA TYR A 71 -0.68 -6.31 17.83
C TYR A 71 -2.02 -5.56 17.65
N LEU A 72 -2.84 -5.97 16.69
CA LEU A 72 -4.10 -5.29 16.37
C LEU A 72 -5.28 -6.03 16.98
N ASP A 73 -6.19 -5.29 17.63
CA ASP A 73 -7.43 -5.83 18.19
C ASP A 73 -8.41 -6.21 17.07
N TRP A 74 -8.43 -5.39 16.02
CA TRP A 74 -9.26 -5.64 14.84
C TRP A 74 -8.50 -5.34 13.54
N ILE A 75 -8.84 -6.08 12.50
CA ILE A 75 -8.25 -5.94 11.17
C ILE A 75 -9.37 -6.00 10.13
N GLU A 76 -9.38 -5.05 9.20
CA GLU A 76 -10.29 -5.01 8.05
C GLU A 76 -10.15 -6.26 7.18
N HIS A 77 -11.24 -6.70 6.55
CA HIS A 77 -11.26 -7.92 5.72
C HIS A 77 -10.15 -7.93 4.66
N ASP A 78 -10.05 -6.88 3.85
CA ASP A 78 -9.06 -6.77 2.78
C ASP A 78 -7.62 -6.72 3.33
N ALA A 79 -7.41 -6.06 4.46
CA ALA A 79 -6.11 -6.04 5.15
C ALA A 79 -5.71 -7.42 5.68
N ARG A 80 -6.67 -8.22 6.19
CA ARG A 80 -6.44 -9.63 6.57
C ARG A 80 -6.11 -10.48 5.36
N THR A 81 -6.87 -10.34 4.27
CA THR A 81 -6.67 -11.10 3.02
C THR A 81 -5.30 -10.81 2.40
N ALA A 82 -4.91 -9.54 2.31
CA ALA A 82 -3.58 -9.14 1.85
C ALA A 82 -2.45 -9.57 2.83
N GLY A 83 -2.79 -9.81 4.10
CA GLY A 83 -1.84 -10.13 5.15
C GLY A 83 -0.83 -9.00 5.37
N ALA A 84 -1.32 -7.76 5.36
CA ALA A 84 -0.55 -6.54 5.60
C ALA A 84 -1.45 -5.38 6.00
N VAL A 85 -0.97 -4.52 6.91
CA VAL A 85 -1.62 -3.29 7.38
C VAL A 85 -0.67 -2.11 7.17
N ASN A 86 -1.16 -1.02 6.59
CA ASN A 86 -0.41 0.23 6.40
C ASN A 86 -1.07 1.43 7.12
N CYS A 87 -2.22 1.23 7.76
CA CYS A 87 -2.99 2.27 8.43
C CYS A 87 -3.60 1.70 9.70
N ILE A 88 -3.30 2.30 10.84
CA ILE A 88 -3.82 1.95 12.15
C ILE A 88 -4.64 3.13 12.65
N ARG A 89 -5.85 2.86 13.13
CA ARG A 89 -6.64 3.80 13.91
C ARG A 89 -6.46 3.48 15.39
N VAL A 90 -6.18 4.51 16.18
CA VAL A 90 -5.96 4.40 17.63
C VAL A 90 -7.11 5.10 18.34
N THR A 91 -7.93 4.34 19.04
CA THR A 91 -9.02 4.88 19.85
C THR A 91 -8.76 4.61 21.32
N ALA A 92 -8.95 5.62 22.17
CA ALA A 92 -8.95 5.38 23.61
C ALA A 92 -10.09 4.42 23.96
N GLU A 93 -9.79 3.42 24.78
CA GLU A 93 -10.75 2.43 25.25
C GLU A 93 -10.61 2.31 26.76
N SER A 94 -11.70 2.59 27.48
CA SER A 94 -11.72 2.39 28.93
C SER A 94 -11.76 0.88 29.21
N PRO A 95 -10.91 0.34 30.10
CA PRO A 95 -10.97 -1.08 30.50
C PRO A 95 -12.35 -1.49 31.04
N ILE A 96 -13.08 -0.52 31.63
CA ILE A 96 -14.45 -0.74 32.11
C ILE A 96 -15.41 -0.86 30.92
N GLU A 97 -15.28 -0.02 29.89
CA GLU A 97 -16.13 -0.08 28.69
C GLU A 97 -15.88 -1.36 27.88
N ALA A 98 -14.63 -1.78 27.74
CA ALA A 98 -14.24 -3.06 27.12
C ALA A 98 -14.83 -4.28 27.87
N ALA A 99 -14.81 -4.24 29.21
CA ALA A 99 -15.40 -5.30 30.03
C ALA A 99 -16.93 -5.43 29.87
N PHE A 100 -17.63 -4.35 29.51
CA PHE A 100 -19.06 -4.35 29.26
C PHE A 100 -19.45 -4.59 27.79
N SER A 101 -18.56 -4.33 26.82
CA SER A 101 -18.80 -4.63 25.39
C SER A 101 -18.55 -6.09 25.03
N GLY A 102 -17.85 -6.84 25.89
CA GLY A 102 -17.51 -8.26 25.64
C GLY A 102 -16.30 -8.45 24.73
N GLU A 103 -15.68 -7.35 24.29
CA GLU A 103 -14.44 -7.33 23.53
C GLU A 103 -13.32 -7.04 24.52
N ILE A 104 -12.58 -8.08 24.90
CA ILE A 104 -11.38 -7.90 25.72
C ILE A 104 -10.31 -7.31 24.78
N GLY A 105 -10.20 -5.98 24.76
CA GLY A 105 -8.99 -5.32 24.25
C GLY A 105 -7.77 -5.98 24.87
N VAL A 106 -6.70 -6.14 24.08
CA VAL A 106 -5.47 -6.82 24.52
C VAL A 106 -5.11 -6.36 25.95
N LYS A 107 -4.99 -7.34 26.86
CA LYS A 107 -4.77 -7.10 28.29
C LYS A 107 -3.59 -6.13 28.45
N ASP A 108 -3.82 -5.09 29.26
CA ASP A 108 -2.84 -4.17 29.88
C ASP A 108 -2.71 -2.74 29.30
N HIS A 109 -3.57 -2.30 28.34
CA HIS A 109 -3.53 -0.92 27.80
C HIS A 109 -4.92 -0.26 27.67
N ASP A 110 -4.95 1.08 27.69
CA ASP A 110 -6.17 1.92 27.62
C ASP A 110 -6.52 2.36 26.17
N PHE A 111 -6.13 1.57 25.16
CA PHE A 111 -6.38 1.87 23.75
C PHE A 111 -6.71 0.62 22.94
N ARG A 112 -7.45 0.84 21.85
CA ARG A 112 -7.80 -0.15 20.82
C ARG A 112 -7.13 0.21 19.51
N LEU A 113 -6.59 -0.82 18.83
CA LEU A 113 -5.89 -0.74 17.56
C LEU A 113 -6.66 -1.46 16.47
N GLU A 114 -7.08 -0.69 15.47
CA GLU A 114 -7.75 -1.21 14.29
C GLU A 114 -6.86 -1.04 13.06
N GLY A 115 -6.58 -2.13 12.35
CA GLY A 115 -5.74 -2.13 11.16
C GLY A 115 -6.51 -2.16 9.85
N TYR A 116 -6.03 -1.36 8.91
CA TYR A 116 -6.55 -1.19 7.55
C TYR A 116 -5.39 -1.25 6.55
N ASN A 117 -5.72 -1.47 5.28
CA ASN A 117 -4.75 -1.43 4.20
C ASN A 117 -5.19 -0.45 3.10
N THR A 118 -4.85 0.82 3.27
CA THR A 118 -5.22 1.88 2.33
C THR A 118 -4.41 1.84 1.04
N ASP A 119 -3.34 1.05 0.95
CA ASP A 119 -2.66 0.80 -0.33
C ASP A 119 -3.61 0.07 -1.30
N ILE A 120 -4.50 -0.81 -0.79
CA ILE A 120 -5.51 -1.51 -1.59
C ILE A 120 -6.46 -0.49 -2.22
N TYR A 121 -7.03 0.39 -1.39
CA TYR A 121 -7.90 1.47 -1.86
C TYR A 121 -7.19 2.38 -2.86
N GLY A 122 -5.98 2.85 -2.52
CA GLY A 122 -5.23 3.75 -3.39
C GLY A 122 -4.93 3.15 -4.75
N PHE A 123 -4.52 1.87 -4.78
CA PHE A 123 -4.24 1.17 -6.03
C PHE A 123 -5.52 0.93 -6.83
N GLU A 124 -6.57 0.38 -6.20
CA GLU A 124 -7.84 0.10 -6.87
C GLU A 124 -8.44 1.33 -7.55
N GLN A 125 -8.53 2.45 -6.83
CA GLN A 125 -9.13 3.68 -7.34
C GLN A 125 -8.30 4.33 -8.45
N SER A 126 -6.98 4.17 -8.43
CA SER A 126 -6.09 4.66 -9.49
C SER A 126 -6.01 3.74 -10.72
N LEU A 127 -6.30 2.43 -10.54
CA LEU A 127 -6.31 1.43 -11.62
C LEU A 127 -7.63 1.42 -12.38
N LYS A 128 -8.77 1.48 -11.68
CA LYS A 128 -10.13 1.41 -12.26
C LYS A 128 -10.36 2.31 -13.49
N PRO A 129 -9.91 3.58 -13.51
CA PRO A 129 -10.12 4.46 -14.66
C PRO A 129 -9.33 4.04 -15.92
N LEU A 130 -8.36 3.14 -15.79
CA LEU A 130 -7.46 2.72 -16.87
C LEU A 130 -7.89 1.41 -17.51
N ILE A 131 -8.69 0.61 -16.80
CA ILE A 131 -9.18 -0.69 -17.26
C ILE A 131 -10.57 -0.52 -17.86
N GLY A 132 -10.81 -1.14 -19.02
CA GLY A 132 -12.13 -1.16 -19.65
C GLY A 132 -13.03 -2.25 -19.06
N ASP A 133 -14.22 -2.43 -19.66
CA ASP A 133 -15.16 -3.52 -19.33
C ASP A 133 -14.67 -4.91 -19.81
N GLY A 134 -13.46 -4.99 -20.38
CA GLY A 134 -12.86 -6.22 -20.86
C GLY A 134 -12.32 -7.08 -19.72
N ASN A 135 -12.35 -8.39 -19.90
CA ASN A 135 -11.70 -9.35 -19.00
C ASN A 135 -10.21 -9.49 -19.38
N ASP A 136 -9.45 -8.41 -19.25
CA ASP A 136 -8.01 -8.45 -19.51
C ASP A 136 -7.25 -9.02 -18.33
N ASP A 137 -6.36 -9.98 -18.59
CA ASP A 137 -5.51 -10.58 -17.56
C ASP A 137 -4.33 -9.66 -17.20
N ALA A 138 -3.78 -9.82 -15.99
CA ALA A 138 -2.69 -9.00 -15.48
C ALA A 138 -1.36 -9.75 -15.27
N LEU A 139 -0.23 -9.07 -15.53
CA LEU A 139 1.10 -9.48 -15.07
C LEU A 139 1.55 -8.60 -13.91
N VAL A 140 1.81 -9.21 -12.76
CA VAL A 140 2.39 -8.54 -11.60
C VAL A 140 3.89 -8.81 -11.58
N LEU A 141 4.70 -7.79 -11.84
CA LEU A 141 6.15 -7.89 -11.85
C LEU A 141 6.67 -7.67 -10.44
N GLY A 142 7.17 -8.73 -9.80
CA GLY A 142 7.58 -8.75 -8.39
C GLY A 142 6.56 -9.39 -7.45
N ASP A 143 7.05 -9.91 -6.32
CA ASP A 143 6.23 -10.56 -5.28
C ASP A 143 6.57 -10.00 -3.88
N GLY A 144 6.86 -8.70 -3.83
CA GLY A 144 7.22 -7.99 -2.59
C GLY A 144 6.01 -7.57 -1.75
N GLY A 145 6.25 -6.75 -0.73
CA GLY A 145 5.18 -6.23 0.15
C GLY A 145 4.10 -5.45 -0.61
N ALA A 146 4.50 -4.63 -1.59
CA ALA A 146 3.58 -3.87 -2.42
C ALA A 146 2.71 -4.75 -3.34
N ALA A 147 3.26 -5.89 -3.80
CA ALA A 147 2.52 -6.85 -4.62
C ALA A 147 1.33 -7.47 -3.87
N LYS A 148 1.35 -7.52 -2.53
CA LYS A 148 0.23 -8.04 -1.74
C LYS A 148 -1.05 -7.22 -1.93
N ALA A 149 -0.95 -5.88 -1.86
CA ALA A 149 -2.09 -4.99 -2.08
C ALA A 149 -2.59 -5.09 -3.52
N VAL A 150 -1.67 -5.10 -4.49
CA VAL A 150 -2.00 -5.26 -5.91
C VAL A 150 -2.77 -6.55 -6.18
N LYS A 151 -2.28 -7.69 -5.67
CA LYS A 151 -2.95 -8.99 -5.84
C LYS A 151 -4.33 -9.02 -5.22
N CYS A 152 -4.49 -8.47 -4.01
CA CYS A 152 -5.80 -8.35 -3.36
C CYS A 152 -6.79 -7.55 -4.21
N VAL A 153 -6.35 -6.44 -4.81
CA VAL A 153 -7.20 -5.64 -5.71
C VAL A 153 -7.57 -6.43 -6.97
N LEU A 154 -6.62 -7.11 -7.61
CA LEU A 154 -6.91 -7.92 -8.80
C LEU A 154 -7.92 -9.04 -8.49
N GLU A 155 -7.80 -9.69 -7.34
CA GLU A 155 -8.75 -10.70 -6.85
C GLU A 155 -10.15 -10.09 -6.60
N ASN A 156 -10.22 -8.95 -5.93
CA ASN A 156 -11.48 -8.23 -5.67
C ASN A 156 -12.18 -7.77 -6.96
N LEU A 157 -11.41 -7.43 -7.99
CA LEU A 157 -11.92 -7.05 -9.31
C LEU A 157 -12.21 -8.26 -10.22
N GLY A 158 -11.88 -9.49 -9.80
CA GLY A 158 -12.02 -10.69 -10.62
C GLY A 158 -11.07 -10.75 -11.82
N ILE A 159 -9.95 -10.01 -11.77
CA ILE A 159 -8.93 -9.99 -12.82
C ILE A 159 -7.95 -11.14 -12.58
N SER A 160 -7.85 -12.06 -13.54
CA SER A 160 -6.87 -13.14 -13.45
C SER A 160 -5.47 -12.58 -13.65
N TYR A 161 -4.49 -13.13 -12.92
CA TYR A 161 -3.12 -12.63 -13.01
C TYR A 161 -2.06 -13.71 -12.88
N LYS A 162 -0.87 -13.40 -13.39
CA LYS A 162 0.36 -14.16 -13.16
C LYS A 162 1.42 -13.27 -12.50
N VAL A 163 2.19 -13.84 -11.59
CA VAL A 163 3.27 -13.12 -10.91
C VAL A 163 4.60 -13.49 -11.56
N VAL A 164 5.41 -12.46 -11.83
CA VAL A 164 6.75 -12.61 -12.41
C VAL A 164 7.80 -12.31 -11.34
N THR A 165 8.72 -13.24 -11.11
CA THR A 165 9.75 -13.12 -10.07
C THR A 165 11.16 -13.32 -10.60
N ARG A 166 12.16 -12.82 -9.87
CA ARG A 166 13.57 -12.97 -10.25
C ARG A 166 14.14 -14.35 -9.89
N LYS A 167 13.62 -14.97 -8.83
CA LYS A 167 14.08 -16.25 -8.29
C LYS A 167 12.87 -17.15 -8.07
N PRO A 168 13.04 -18.49 -8.18
CA PRO A 168 11.98 -19.43 -7.88
C PRO A 168 11.36 -19.16 -6.50
N THR A 169 10.04 -19.16 -6.45
CA THR A 169 9.24 -19.02 -5.24
C THR A 169 8.53 -20.33 -4.93
N HIS A 170 7.99 -20.46 -3.72
CA HIS A 170 7.19 -21.64 -3.35
C HIS A 170 5.85 -21.72 -4.09
N GLN A 171 5.40 -20.63 -4.72
CA GLN A 171 4.21 -20.62 -5.56
C GLN A 171 4.53 -21.19 -6.96
N PRO A 172 3.92 -22.32 -7.35
CA PRO A 172 4.27 -23.06 -8.57
C PRO A 172 3.88 -22.36 -9.87
N ASP A 173 2.90 -21.44 -9.81
CA ASP A 173 2.38 -20.73 -10.97
C ASP A 173 3.15 -19.45 -11.34
N ASN A 174 4.19 -19.11 -10.57
CA ASN A 174 4.98 -17.91 -10.81
C ASN A 174 5.94 -18.10 -11.99
N ILE A 175 6.02 -17.09 -12.84
CA ILE A 175 6.91 -17.06 -14.00
C ILE A 175 8.23 -16.41 -13.60
N LEU A 176 9.37 -16.93 -14.03
CA LEU A 176 10.62 -16.22 -13.83
C LEU A 176 10.80 -15.15 -14.91
N PHE A 177 11.40 -14.01 -14.58
CA PHE A 177 11.71 -12.96 -15.58
C PHE A 177 12.44 -13.52 -16.81
N LYS A 178 13.40 -14.43 -16.62
CA LYS A 178 14.14 -15.09 -17.72
C LYS A 178 13.27 -15.99 -18.61
N ASP A 179 12.12 -16.42 -18.09
CA ASP A 179 11.20 -17.34 -18.74
C ASP A 179 9.99 -16.60 -19.36
N LEU A 180 9.90 -15.27 -19.19
CA LEU A 180 8.92 -14.46 -19.91
C LEU A 180 9.13 -14.60 -21.43
N LYS A 181 7.99 -14.67 -22.12
CA LYS A 181 7.89 -14.88 -23.57
C LYS A 181 6.87 -13.90 -24.15
N PRO A 182 6.93 -13.64 -25.46
CA PRO A 182 5.99 -12.75 -26.15
C PRO A 182 4.51 -12.98 -25.82
N HIS A 183 4.06 -14.24 -25.80
CA HIS A 183 2.66 -14.57 -25.53
C HIS A 183 2.20 -14.17 -24.12
N HIS A 184 3.10 -14.11 -23.15
CA HIS A 184 2.76 -13.61 -21.81
C HIS A 184 2.39 -12.14 -21.88
N ILE A 185 3.13 -11.32 -22.63
CA ILE A 185 2.82 -9.90 -22.80
C ILE A 185 1.51 -9.74 -23.56
N MET A 186 1.39 -10.40 -24.72
CA MET A 186 0.20 -10.27 -25.57
C MET A 186 -1.11 -10.67 -24.88
N HIS A 187 -1.10 -11.69 -24.01
CA HIS A 187 -2.29 -12.18 -23.31
C HIS A 187 -2.65 -11.37 -22.06
N HIS A 188 -1.69 -10.66 -21.45
CA HIS A 188 -1.94 -9.90 -20.22
C HIS A 188 -1.84 -8.41 -20.51
N LYS A 189 -2.99 -7.77 -20.79
CA LYS A 189 -3.02 -6.37 -21.18
C LYS A 189 -2.71 -5.42 -20.03
N ILE A 190 -2.84 -5.86 -18.77
CA ILE A 190 -2.49 -5.07 -17.59
C ILE A 190 -1.13 -5.53 -17.07
N ILE A 191 -0.12 -4.66 -17.05
CA ILE A 191 1.23 -4.99 -16.58
C ILE A 191 1.60 -4.05 -15.45
N ILE A 192 1.78 -4.59 -14.25
CA ILE A 192 1.96 -3.82 -13.02
C ILE A 192 3.37 -4.05 -12.47
N ASN A 193 4.21 -3.02 -12.45
CA ASN A 193 5.53 -3.06 -11.82
C ASN A 193 5.42 -2.83 -10.31
N THR A 194 5.78 -3.84 -9.53
CA THR A 194 5.91 -3.77 -8.07
C THR A 194 7.37 -3.95 -7.60
N THR A 195 8.31 -3.99 -8.55
CA THR A 195 9.75 -4.08 -8.27
C THR A 195 10.33 -2.68 -8.01
N PRO A 196 11.48 -2.57 -7.33
CA PRO A 196 12.16 -1.29 -7.15
C PRO A 196 12.97 -0.83 -8.38
N LEU A 197 12.90 -1.53 -9.52
CA LEU A 197 13.65 -1.19 -10.74
C LEU A 197 13.10 0.11 -11.33
N GLY A 198 13.97 1.08 -11.63
CA GLY A 198 13.61 2.40 -12.12
C GLY A 198 13.62 3.50 -11.05
N THR A 199 13.96 3.17 -9.80
CA THR A 199 14.18 4.16 -8.74
C THR A 199 15.64 4.67 -8.70
N TYR A 200 15.86 5.83 -8.09
CA TYR A 200 17.22 6.34 -7.82
C TYR A 200 18.04 5.34 -6.98
N PRO A 201 19.34 5.11 -7.28
CA PRO A 201 20.15 5.78 -8.31
C PRO A 201 20.01 5.22 -9.72
N ASN A 202 19.37 4.07 -9.89
CA ASN A 202 19.32 3.31 -11.15
C ASN A 202 18.03 3.62 -11.93
N VAL A 203 17.80 4.89 -12.25
CA VAL A 203 16.56 5.34 -12.94
C VAL A 203 16.42 4.80 -14.36
N ASP A 204 17.54 4.40 -14.98
CA ASP A 204 17.57 3.81 -16.32
C ASP A 204 17.29 2.30 -16.33
N GLU A 205 17.15 1.66 -15.16
CA GLU A 205 16.75 0.26 -15.08
C GLU A 205 15.22 0.11 -15.21
N CYS A 206 14.79 -0.99 -15.82
CA CYS A 206 13.38 -1.37 -15.88
C CYS A 206 13.24 -2.89 -15.83
N PRO A 207 12.05 -3.43 -15.50
CA PRO A 207 11.81 -4.86 -15.55
C PRO A 207 12.13 -5.42 -16.95
N PRO A 208 12.89 -6.53 -17.07
CA PRO A 208 13.29 -7.08 -18.35
C PRO A 208 12.15 -7.91 -18.95
N ILE A 209 11.19 -7.23 -19.58
CA ILE A 209 10.05 -7.84 -20.27
C ILE A 209 10.19 -7.72 -21.80
N PRO A 210 9.52 -8.56 -22.60
CA PRO A 210 9.46 -8.41 -24.05
C PRO A 210 8.67 -7.16 -24.52
N TYR A 211 9.25 -5.96 -24.35
CA TYR A 211 8.57 -4.68 -24.64
C TYR A 211 8.04 -4.60 -26.07
N ASP A 212 8.69 -5.20 -27.07
CA ASP A 212 8.27 -5.16 -28.48
C ASP A 212 6.90 -5.80 -28.76
N TYR A 213 6.30 -6.46 -27.76
CA TYR A 213 4.96 -7.06 -27.82
C TYR A 213 3.92 -6.26 -27.04
N ILE A 214 4.30 -5.08 -26.54
CA ILE A 214 3.37 -4.06 -26.08
C ILE A 214 2.79 -3.35 -27.31
N GLU A 215 1.49 -3.15 -27.28
CA GLU A 215 0.68 -2.54 -28.33
C GLU A 215 -0.45 -1.71 -27.70
N ASP A 216 -1.19 -0.98 -28.54
CA ASP A 216 -2.41 -0.28 -28.16
C ASP A 216 -3.35 -1.20 -27.36
N GLY A 217 -3.91 -0.67 -26.27
CA GLY A 217 -4.77 -1.42 -25.34
C GLY A 217 -4.06 -2.02 -24.14
N HIS A 218 -2.71 -2.03 -24.11
CA HIS A 218 -2.00 -2.34 -22.87
C HIS A 218 -2.08 -1.19 -21.86
N VAL A 219 -2.14 -1.55 -20.57
CA VAL A 219 -2.00 -0.66 -19.42
C VAL A 219 -0.72 -1.04 -18.69
N LEU A 220 0.24 -0.11 -18.62
CA LEU A 220 1.44 -0.25 -17.79
C LEU A 220 1.29 0.62 -16.55
N TYR A 221 1.26 -0.02 -15.38
CA TYR A 221 1.15 0.66 -14.10
C TYR A 221 2.46 0.45 -13.31
N ASP A 222 3.12 1.54 -12.90
CA ASP A 222 4.29 1.48 -12.04
C ASP A 222 3.95 2.01 -10.66
N LEU A 223 4.23 1.25 -9.59
CA LEU A 223 4.04 1.74 -8.22
C LEU A 223 5.11 2.78 -7.84
N ILE A 224 6.18 2.91 -8.65
CA ILE A 224 7.16 3.99 -8.52
C ILE A 224 6.52 5.31 -8.96
N TYR A 225 6.78 6.37 -8.20
CA TYR A 225 6.31 7.73 -8.46
C TYR A 225 7.44 8.75 -8.66
N ASN A 226 8.68 8.35 -8.34
CA ASN A 226 9.87 9.17 -8.53
C ASN A 226 10.98 8.29 -9.13
N PRO A 227 11.36 8.52 -10.40
CA PRO A 227 10.95 9.63 -11.28
C PRO A 227 9.47 9.57 -11.70
N GLU A 228 8.95 10.70 -12.20
CA GLU A 228 7.55 10.81 -12.66
C GLU A 228 7.25 9.84 -13.82
N GLU A 229 8.20 9.70 -14.75
CA GLU A 229 8.17 8.70 -15.81
C GLU A 229 9.39 7.78 -15.67
N THR A 230 9.17 6.52 -15.29
CA THR A 230 10.21 5.49 -15.24
C THR A 230 10.52 4.97 -16.64
N MET A 231 11.67 4.30 -16.82
CA MET A 231 11.96 3.64 -18.10
C MET A 231 10.91 2.59 -18.49
N PHE A 232 10.33 1.88 -17.51
CA PHE A 232 9.23 0.94 -17.73
C PHE A 232 8.01 1.62 -18.37
N LEU A 233 7.58 2.76 -17.81
CA LEU A 233 6.45 3.52 -18.36
C LEU A 233 6.80 4.13 -19.71
N ARG A 234 8.00 4.69 -19.85
CA ARG A 234 8.46 5.29 -21.11
C ARG A 234 8.45 4.29 -22.26
N GLU A 235 9.00 3.09 -22.07
CA GLU A 235 9.02 2.04 -23.09
C GLU A 235 7.62 1.57 -23.48
N GLY A 236 6.68 1.55 -22.53
CA GLY A 236 5.26 1.29 -22.78
C GLY A 236 4.60 2.36 -23.64
N ARG A 237 4.75 3.62 -23.23
CA ARG A 237 4.16 4.77 -23.94
C ARG A 237 4.67 4.89 -25.37
N LEU A 238 5.96 4.62 -25.60
CA LEU A 238 6.55 4.61 -26.95
C LEU A 238 5.92 3.57 -27.89
N ARG A 239 5.22 2.58 -27.33
CA ARG A 239 4.54 1.49 -28.05
C ARG A 239 3.01 1.55 -27.96
N GLY A 240 2.47 2.69 -27.51
CA GLY A 240 1.02 2.93 -27.50
C GLY A 240 0.27 2.50 -26.24
N ALA A 241 0.97 2.00 -25.21
CA ALA A 241 0.32 1.66 -23.94
C ALA A 241 -0.16 2.91 -23.19
N VAL A 242 -1.28 2.74 -22.47
CA VAL A 242 -1.69 3.66 -21.41
C VAL A 242 -0.76 3.46 -20.21
N THR A 243 -0.21 4.55 -19.67
CA THR A 243 0.78 4.48 -18.59
C THR A 243 0.34 5.24 -17.35
N LYS A 244 0.61 4.68 -16.17
CA LYS A 244 0.31 5.31 -14.88
C LYS A 244 1.44 5.07 -13.88
N ASN A 245 1.87 6.13 -13.19
CA ASN A 245 2.82 6.04 -12.09
C ASN A 245 2.11 5.94 -10.73
N GLY A 246 2.87 5.71 -9.67
CA GLY A 246 2.34 5.45 -8.33
C GLY A 246 1.87 6.67 -7.55
N TYR A 247 1.98 7.89 -8.10
CA TYR A 247 1.75 9.12 -7.34
C TYR A 247 0.29 9.24 -6.89
N GLU A 248 -0.67 8.97 -7.79
CA GLU A 248 -2.09 9.06 -7.45
C GLU A 248 -2.47 8.03 -6.38
N MET A 249 -1.99 6.79 -6.49
CA MET A 249 -2.14 5.78 -5.44
C MET A 249 -1.65 6.29 -4.08
N LEU A 250 -0.49 6.97 -4.03
CA LEU A 250 0.04 7.53 -2.78
C LEU A 250 -0.83 8.65 -2.19
N VAL A 251 -1.42 9.49 -3.03
CA VAL A 251 -2.37 10.52 -2.57
C VAL A 251 -3.65 9.87 -2.05
N LEU A 252 -4.22 8.94 -2.81
CA LEU A 252 -5.48 8.27 -2.46
C LEU A 252 -5.37 7.42 -1.18
N GLN A 253 -4.25 6.71 -0.96
CA GLN A 253 -4.05 5.98 0.29
C GLN A 253 -3.90 6.91 1.50
N ALA A 254 -3.32 8.11 1.32
CA ALA A 254 -3.17 9.09 2.40
C ALA A 254 -4.54 9.70 2.74
N GLU A 255 -5.31 10.11 1.74
CA GLU A 255 -6.69 10.59 1.92
C GLU A 255 -7.58 9.54 2.58
N LYS A 256 -7.47 8.27 2.17
CA LYS A 256 -8.23 7.19 2.82
C LYS A 256 -7.81 6.98 4.27
N SER A 257 -6.53 7.13 4.59
CA SER A 257 -6.06 7.07 5.98
C SER A 257 -6.69 8.19 6.82
N TRP A 258 -6.76 9.40 6.27
CA TRP A 258 -7.40 10.54 6.92
C TRP A 258 -8.89 10.30 7.18
N GLU A 259 -9.60 9.77 6.18
CA GLU A 259 -11.02 9.40 6.29
C GLU A 259 -11.24 8.38 7.42
N ILE A 260 -10.43 7.33 7.49
CA ILE A 260 -10.50 6.30 8.53
C ILE A 260 -10.31 6.91 9.93
N TRP A 261 -9.29 7.75 10.09
CA TRP A 261 -8.98 8.34 11.40
C TRP A 261 -10.00 9.36 11.88
N THR A 262 -10.74 9.99 10.96
CA THR A 262 -11.76 10.99 11.28
C THR A 262 -13.18 10.44 11.28
N SER A 263 -13.37 9.19 10.83
CA SER A 263 -14.62 8.46 10.91
C SER A 263 -15.03 8.17 12.36
N LYS A 264 -16.35 8.14 12.59
CA LYS A 264 -16.98 7.80 13.88
C LYS A 264 -17.42 6.35 13.98
N GLU A 265 -17.36 5.59 12.88
CA GLU A 265 -17.72 4.18 12.86
C GLU A 265 -16.76 3.40 13.76
N LYS A 266 -17.26 2.45 14.55
CA LYS A 266 -16.44 1.53 15.35
C LYS A 266 -16.66 0.12 14.81
N HIS A 267 -15.58 -0.64 14.66
CA HIS A 267 -15.67 -2.01 14.16
C HIS A 267 -15.61 -3.00 15.32
N PRO A 268 -16.47 -4.04 15.34
CA PRO A 268 -16.53 -5.05 16.39
C PRO A 268 -15.30 -5.97 16.35
#